data_AF-A0A8T1UDM5-F1
#
_entry.id   AF-A0A8T1UDM5-F1
#
_cell.length_a   1.000
_cell.length_b   1.000
_cell.length_c   1.000
_cell.angle_alpha   90.00
_cell.angle_beta   90.00
_cell.angle_gamma   90.00
#
_symmetry.space_group_name_H-M   'P 1'
#
loop_
_entity.id
_entity.type
_entity.pdbx_description
1 polymer ?
#
loop_
_entity_poly.entity_id
_entity_poly.type
_entity_poly.pdbx_seq_one_letter_code
_entity_poly.pdbx_strand_id
1 'polypeptide(L)'
;MGESHAWGAGENCQGDQDLSNSRIAANTQLRVYVEVQQHRCTLSWRVRKRLFSLEQGTTSKNLMVLLGNYGISAPDPSPPSVLKNGIPRFRIDRAKQAAYSEPLRRSKISLLDLIRHVRGETRSDPRLNKALHIPDHLPSWKPYRYKDQLRNIVTHRVRPTW
;
A
#
# COMPACT_ATOMS: atom_id res chain seq x y z
N MET A 1 44.60 63.62 21.64
CA MET A 1 45.34 62.42 21.18
C MET A 1 45.28 61.41 22.31
N GLY A 2 44.60 60.28 22.26
CA GLY A 2 43.58 59.74 21.37
C GLY A 2 42.78 58.73 22.20
N GLU A 3 41.46 58.72 22.09
CA GLU A 3 40.58 57.81 22.83
C GLU A 3 40.52 56.47 22.08
N SER A 4 40.97 55.39 22.74
CA SER A 4 40.85 54.03 22.23
C SER A 4 39.54 53.40 22.71
N HIS A 5 38.51 53.47 21.87
CA HIS A 5 37.31 52.64 22.04
C HIS A 5 37.57 51.23 21.51
N ALA A 6 37.80 50.30 22.43
CA ALA A 6 37.77 48.87 22.14
C ALA A 6 36.32 48.44 21.90
N TRP A 7 35.98 48.08 20.67
CA TRP A 7 34.72 47.42 20.34
C TRP A 7 34.79 45.97 20.84
N GLY A 8 34.17 45.71 21.99
CA GLY A 8 33.90 44.36 22.45
C GLY A 8 32.92 43.67 21.50
N ALA A 9 33.41 42.69 20.75
CA ALA A 9 32.59 41.73 20.01
C ALA A 9 31.93 40.79 21.02
N GLY A 10 30.86 41.25 21.66
CA GLY A 10 29.96 40.45 22.46
C GLY A 10 28.80 39.95 21.62
N GLU A 11 28.66 38.63 21.58
CA GLU A 11 27.37 37.92 21.49
C GLU A 11 26.70 37.81 20.10
N ASN A 12 26.84 36.61 19.51
CA ASN A 12 25.68 35.95 18.87
C ASN A 12 25.80 34.41 18.84
N CYS A 13 26.43 33.80 19.86
CA CYS A 13 26.56 32.34 19.95
C CYS A 13 25.30 31.64 20.49
N GLN A 14 24.39 32.37 21.12
CA GLN A 14 23.20 31.81 21.79
C GLN A 14 22.10 31.42 20.77
N GLY A 15 21.83 32.28 19.78
CA GLY A 15 20.78 32.05 18.77
C GLY A 15 21.07 30.87 17.82
N ASP A 16 22.35 30.66 17.47
CA ASP A 16 22.78 29.53 16.65
C ASP A 16 22.74 28.19 17.41
N GLN A 17 23.04 28.21 18.71
CA GLN A 17 22.91 27.02 19.57
C GLN A 17 21.45 26.64 19.79
N ASP A 18 20.54 27.60 19.96
CA ASP A 18 19.11 27.34 20.12
C ASP A 18 18.46 26.81 18.84
N LEU A 19 18.85 27.34 17.67
CA LEU A 19 18.42 26.82 16.36
C LEU A 19 18.96 25.40 16.09
N SER A 20 20.21 25.12 16.49
CA SER A 20 20.83 23.80 16.40
C SER A 20 20.14 22.79 17.32
N ASN A 21 19.89 23.14 18.58
CA ASN A 21 19.20 22.31 19.56
C ASN A 21 17.75 22.04 19.16
N SER A 22 17.05 23.06 18.62
CA SER A 22 15.70 22.93 18.06
C SER A 22 15.67 21.97 16.86
N ARG A 23 16.64 22.05 15.94
CA ARG A 23 16.79 21.11 14.83
C ARG A 23 17.10 19.69 15.29
N ILE A 24 17.95 19.51 16.30
CA ILE A 24 18.28 18.20 16.87
C ILE A 24 17.04 17.58 17.53
N ALA A 25 16.28 18.37 18.29
CA ALA A 25 15.03 17.95 18.91
C ALA A 25 13.98 17.54 17.85
N ALA A 26 13.81 18.35 16.81
CA ALA A 26 12.88 18.05 15.71
C ALA A 26 13.27 16.78 14.94
N ASN A 27 14.57 16.58 14.66
CA ASN A 27 15.07 15.37 14.01
C ASN A 27 14.88 14.12 14.88
N THR A 28 15.08 14.25 16.19
CA THR A 28 14.84 13.16 17.15
C THR A 28 13.36 12.78 17.17
N GLN A 29 12.46 13.77 17.23
CA GLN A 29 11.01 13.53 17.17
C GLN A 29 10.58 12.86 15.85
N LEU A 30 11.16 13.28 14.71
CA LEU A 30 10.90 12.67 13.42
C LEU A 30 11.34 11.20 13.38
N ARG A 31 12.51 10.87 13.93
CA ARG A 31 12.99 9.48 14.00
C ARG A 31 12.07 8.60 14.84
N VAL A 32 11.70 9.05 16.04
CA VAL A 32 10.77 8.33 16.91
C VAL A 32 9.42 8.12 16.22
N TYR A 33 8.91 9.14 15.53
CA TYR A 33 7.68 9.02 14.75
C TYR A 33 7.81 7.98 13.62
N VAL A 34 8.90 8.00 12.84
CA VAL A 34 9.14 7.02 11.76
C VAL A 34 9.21 5.59 12.31
N GLU A 35 9.93 5.38 13.42
CA GLU A 35 10.04 4.07 14.07
C GLU A 35 8.67 3.54 14.53
N VAL A 36 7.85 4.40 15.15
CA VAL A 36 6.49 4.05 15.56
C VAL A 36 5.62 3.69 14.34
N GLN A 37 5.72 4.43 13.23
CA GLN A 37 4.98 4.11 12.00
C GLN A 37 5.46 2.79 11.37
N GLN A 38 6.77 2.56 11.32
CA GLN A 38 7.34 1.31 10.84
C GLN A 38 6.84 0.12 11.67
N HIS A 39 6.89 0.24 13.00
CA HIS A 39 6.41 -0.80 13.90
C HIS A 39 4.92 -1.13 13.69
N ARG A 40 4.07 -0.10 13.59
CA ARG A 40 2.63 -0.27 13.29
C ARG A 40 2.41 -0.95 11.94
N CYS A 41 3.16 -0.55 10.91
CA CYS A 41 3.12 -1.18 9.60
C CYS A 41 3.53 -2.66 9.67
N THR A 42 4.59 -2.99 10.41
CA THR A 42 5.05 -4.37 10.59
C THR A 42 4.00 -5.23 11.30
N LEU A 43 3.39 -4.74 12.37
CA LEU A 43 2.33 -5.46 13.08
C LEU A 43 1.12 -5.70 12.17
N SER A 44 0.66 -4.64 11.50
CA SER A 44 -0.47 -4.73 10.57
C SER A 44 -0.18 -5.70 9.42
N TRP A 45 1.06 -5.71 8.91
CA TRP A 45 1.51 -6.66 7.90
C TRP A 45 1.46 -8.10 8.42
N ARG A 46 1.93 -8.37 9.65
CA ARG A 46 1.96 -9.73 10.22
C ARG A 46 0.55 -10.29 10.38
N VAL A 47 -0.35 -9.47 10.92
CA VAL A 47 -1.76 -9.82 11.06
C VAL A 47 -2.37 -10.10 9.69
N ARG A 48 -2.13 -9.23 8.71
CA ARG A 48 -2.62 -9.43 7.33
C ARG A 48 -2.08 -10.69 6.68
N LYS A 49 -0.79 -11.01 6.85
CA LYS A 49 -0.22 -12.27 6.34
C LYS A 49 -0.87 -13.48 6.98
N ARG A 50 -1.09 -13.46 8.30
CA ARG A 50 -1.72 -14.57 9.01
C ARG A 50 -3.19 -14.74 8.59
N LEU A 51 -3.92 -13.64 8.47
CA LEU A 51 -5.30 -13.64 7.98
C LEU A 51 -5.37 -14.18 6.54
N PHE A 52 -4.47 -13.73 5.67
CA PHE A 52 -4.36 -14.23 4.30
C PHE A 52 -4.10 -15.73 4.26
N SER A 53 -3.17 -16.24 5.06
CA SER A 53 -2.89 -17.69 5.13
C SER A 53 -4.10 -18.50 5.60
N LEU A 54 -4.91 -17.98 6.53
CA LEU A 54 -6.14 -18.63 6.99
C LEU A 54 -7.23 -18.64 5.92
N GLU A 55 -7.39 -17.54 5.19
CA GLU A 55 -8.43 -17.38 4.17
C GLU A 55 -8.05 -17.96 2.80
N GLN A 56 -6.77 -18.23 2.56
CA GLN A 56 -6.26 -18.69 1.26
C GLN A 56 -6.95 -19.98 0.79
N GLY A 57 -7.13 -20.95 1.68
CA GLY A 57 -7.78 -22.22 1.36
C GLY A 57 -9.25 -22.04 0.99
N THR A 58 -9.99 -21.25 1.76
CA THR A 58 -11.41 -20.95 1.53
C THR A 58 -11.61 -20.15 0.24
N THR A 59 -10.77 -19.13 0.02
CA THR A 59 -10.77 -18.30 -1.19
C THR A 59 -10.51 -19.14 -2.44
N SER A 60 -9.51 -20.00 -2.39
CA SER A 60 -9.17 -20.90 -3.49
C SER A 60 -10.33 -21.84 -3.81
N LYS A 61 -10.96 -22.45 -2.80
CA LYS A 61 -12.15 -23.31 -2.98
C LYS A 61 -13.31 -22.55 -3.62
N ASN A 62 -13.63 -21.36 -3.12
CA ASN A 62 -14.72 -20.53 -3.66
C ASN A 62 -14.47 -20.13 -5.12
N LEU A 63 -13.22 -19.81 -5.47
CA LEU A 63 -12.84 -19.52 -6.84
C LEU A 63 -12.98 -20.75 -7.75
N MET A 64 -12.59 -21.94 -7.28
CA MET A 64 -12.76 -23.18 -8.05
C MET A 64 -14.23 -23.52 -8.28
N VAL A 65 -15.10 -23.33 -7.28
CA VAL A 65 -16.55 -23.47 -7.43
C VAL A 65 -17.08 -22.49 -8.48
N LEU A 66 -16.67 -21.23 -8.43
CA LEU A 66 -17.07 -20.22 -9.41
C LEU A 66 -16.66 -20.62 -10.83
N LEU A 67 -15.42 -21.06 -11.04
CA LEU A 67 -14.94 -21.52 -12.36
C LEU A 67 -15.71 -22.76 -12.84
N GLY A 68 -15.96 -23.72 -11.94
CA GLY A 68 -16.74 -24.92 -12.21
C GLY A 68 -18.17 -24.63 -12.67
N ASN A 69 -18.83 -23.62 -12.08
CA ASN A 69 -20.18 -23.19 -12.49
C ASN A 69 -20.25 -22.72 -13.95
N TYR A 70 -19.11 -22.38 -14.57
CA TYR A 70 -19.03 -21.96 -15.97
C TYR A 70 -18.31 -22.99 -16.86
N GLY A 71 -18.08 -24.21 -16.35
CA GLY A 71 -17.39 -25.29 -17.06
C GLY A 71 -15.92 -24.97 -17.36
N ILE A 72 -15.27 -24.17 -16.52
CA ILE A 72 -13.87 -23.78 -16.67
C ILE A 72 -13.03 -24.59 -15.70
N SER A 73 -12.04 -25.32 -16.23
CA SER A 73 -11.06 -26.05 -15.43
C SER A 73 -10.14 -25.09 -14.67
N ALA A 74 -9.68 -25.54 -13.49
CA ALA A 74 -8.64 -24.84 -12.75
C ALA A 74 -7.41 -24.64 -13.65
N PRO A 75 -6.82 -23.44 -13.71
CA PRO A 75 -5.59 -23.23 -14.47
C PRO A 75 -4.43 -23.98 -13.82
N ASP A 76 -3.62 -24.63 -14.64
CA ASP A 76 -2.40 -25.30 -14.16
C ASP A 76 -1.46 -24.31 -13.47
N PRO A 77 -0.75 -24.75 -12.41
CA PRO A 77 0.25 -23.91 -11.77
C PRO A 77 1.38 -23.59 -12.76
N SER A 78 1.60 -22.30 -13.02
CA SER A 78 2.69 -21.81 -13.84
C SER A 78 3.81 -21.23 -12.95
N PRO A 79 5.09 -21.49 -13.25
CA PRO A 79 6.19 -20.90 -12.50
C PRO A 79 6.19 -19.36 -12.66
N PRO A 80 6.44 -18.60 -11.58
CA PRO A 80 6.39 -17.14 -11.61
C PRO A 80 7.49 -16.52 -12.50
N SER A 81 8.57 -17.26 -12.74
CA SER A 81 9.68 -16.86 -13.60
C SER A 81 10.34 -18.06 -14.26
N VAL A 82 10.93 -17.84 -15.42
CA VAL A 82 11.77 -18.84 -16.10
C VAL A 82 13.17 -18.25 -16.24
N LEU A 83 14.20 -19.06 -15.99
CA LEU A 83 15.58 -18.70 -16.27
C LEU A 83 15.78 -18.65 -17.79
N LYS A 84 16.12 -17.48 -18.32
CA LYS A 84 16.52 -17.29 -19.71
C LYS A 84 17.94 -16.76 -19.73
N ASN A 85 18.88 -17.55 -20.24
CA ASN A 85 20.31 -17.24 -20.25
C ASN A 85 20.86 -16.92 -18.85
N GLY A 86 20.46 -17.71 -17.84
CA GLY A 86 20.86 -17.49 -16.44
C GLY A 86 20.16 -16.32 -15.73
N ILE A 87 19.31 -15.55 -16.41
CA ILE A 87 18.60 -14.40 -15.83
C ILE A 87 17.13 -14.77 -15.59
N PRO A 88 16.58 -14.55 -14.39
CA PRO A 88 15.16 -14.78 -14.11
C PRO A 88 14.31 -13.80 -14.91
N ARG A 89 13.44 -14.32 -15.78
CA ARG A 89 12.41 -13.53 -16.48
C ARG A 89 11.03 -13.90 -15.96
N PHE A 90 10.38 -12.92 -15.34
CA PHE A 90 8.98 -13.04 -14.93
C PHE A 90 8.10 -13.17 -16.18
N ARG A 91 7.17 -14.12 -16.16
CA ARG A 91 6.22 -14.34 -17.26
C ARG A 91 4.81 -14.14 -16.75
N ILE A 92 3.98 -13.59 -17.63
CA ILE A 92 2.54 -13.55 -17.39
C ILE A 92 2.01 -14.97 -17.44
N ASP A 93 1.28 -15.37 -16.40
CA ASP A 93 0.59 -16.64 -16.31
C ASP A 93 -0.62 -16.63 -17.26
N ARG A 94 -0.37 -17.02 -18.52
CA ARG A 94 -1.38 -16.99 -19.59
C ARG A 94 -2.54 -17.95 -19.31
N ALA A 95 -2.27 -19.11 -18.71
CA ALA A 95 -3.30 -20.09 -18.36
C ALA A 95 -4.26 -19.50 -17.33
N LYS A 96 -3.72 -18.90 -16.26
CA LYS A 96 -4.51 -18.19 -15.25
C LYS A 96 -5.27 -17.00 -15.83
N GLN A 97 -4.63 -16.20 -16.68
CA GLN A 97 -5.28 -15.06 -17.34
C GLN A 97 -6.46 -15.53 -18.21
N ALA A 98 -6.28 -16.59 -19.00
CA ALA A 98 -7.33 -17.15 -19.83
C ALA A 98 -8.51 -17.65 -18.96
N ALA A 99 -8.21 -18.47 -17.95
CA ALA A 99 -9.20 -19.02 -17.03
C ALA A 99 -10.00 -17.94 -16.28
N TYR A 100 -9.40 -16.79 -15.94
CA TYR A 100 -10.09 -15.69 -15.28
C TYR A 100 -10.80 -14.74 -16.25
N SER A 101 -10.38 -14.67 -17.51
CA SER A 101 -11.08 -13.89 -18.53
C SER A 101 -12.37 -14.56 -19.01
N GLU A 102 -12.42 -15.89 -18.98
CA GLU A 102 -13.52 -16.66 -19.55
C GLU A 102 -14.86 -16.50 -18.80
N PRO A 103 -14.91 -16.43 -17.44
CA PRO A 103 -16.13 -16.09 -16.73
C PRO A 103 -16.68 -14.72 -17.14
N LEU A 104 -15.83 -13.73 -17.43
CA LEU A 104 -16.27 -12.41 -17.88
C LEU A 104 -16.93 -12.46 -19.27
N ARG A 105 -16.54 -13.42 -20.10
CA ARG A 105 -17.12 -13.60 -21.44
C ARG A 105 -18.39 -14.45 -21.41
N ARG A 106 -18.39 -15.53 -20.61
CA ARG A 106 -19.47 -16.52 -20.54
C ARG A 106 -20.59 -16.16 -19.58
N SER A 107 -20.37 -15.18 -18.70
CA SER A 107 -21.32 -14.80 -17.67
C SER A 107 -21.59 -13.30 -17.68
N LYS A 108 -22.67 -12.91 -16.99
CA LYS A 108 -22.96 -11.50 -16.68
C LYS A 108 -22.24 -11.04 -15.39
N ILE A 109 -21.19 -11.74 -14.94
CA ILE A 109 -20.44 -11.31 -13.76
C ILE A 109 -19.70 -10.01 -14.06
N SER A 110 -19.79 -9.04 -13.16
CA SER A 110 -19.01 -7.82 -13.29
C SER A 110 -17.52 -8.13 -13.06
N LEU A 111 -16.63 -7.38 -13.73
CA LEU A 111 -15.19 -7.45 -13.45
C LEU A 111 -14.89 -7.22 -11.97
N LEU A 112 -15.68 -6.36 -11.32
CA LEU A 112 -15.53 -6.07 -9.90
C LEU A 112 -15.83 -7.30 -9.03
N ASP A 113 -16.93 -7.99 -9.30
CA ASP A 113 -17.33 -9.18 -8.54
C ASP A 113 -16.35 -10.34 -8.77
N LEU A 114 -15.81 -10.48 -9.98
CA LEU A 114 -14.76 -11.46 -10.23
C LEU A 114 -13.48 -11.13 -9.45
N ILE A 115 -13.03 -9.88 -9.45
CA ILE A 115 -11.84 -9.48 -8.67
C ILE A 115 -12.06 -9.71 -7.18
N ARG A 116 -13.29 -9.49 -6.68
CA ARG A 116 -13.62 -9.81 -5.29
C ARG A 116 -13.44 -11.29 -4.99
N HIS A 117 -13.95 -12.18 -5.84
CA HIS A 117 -13.75 -13.64 -5.71
C HIS A 117 -12.27 -14.02 -5.73
N VAL A 118 -11.49 -13.46 -6.66
CA VAL A 118 -10.04 -13.72 -6.75
C VAL A 118 -9.30 -13.27 -5.49
N ARG A 119 -9.78 -12.22 -4.83
CA ARG A 119 -9.18 -11.67 -3.61
C ARG A 119 -9.75 -12.25 -2.31
N GLY A 120 -10.76 -13.12 -2.38
CA GLY A 120 -11.49 -13.58 -1.20
C GLY A 120 -12.33 -12.50 -0.53
N GLU A 121 -12.64 -11.42 -1.26
CA GLU A 121 -13.49 -10.33 -0.77
C GLU A 121 -14.97 -10.71 -0.93
N THR A 122 -15.78 -10.34 0.06
CA THR A 122 -17.25 -10.49 0.05
C THR A 122 -17.93 -9.20 -0.40
N ARG A 123 -19.23 -9.26 -0.71
CA ARG A 123 -20.02 -8.05 -0.99
C ARG A 123 -20.10 -7.09 0.20
N SER A 124 -19.97 -7.63 1.40
CA SER A 124 -19.99 -6.90 2.68
C SER A 124 -18.66 -6.22 2.97
N ASP A 125 -17.58 -6.51 2.22
CA ASP A 125 -16.30 -5.85 2.41
C ASP A 125 -16.40 -4.37 1.99
N PRO A 126 -16.23 -3.43 2.94
CA PRO A 126 -16.50 -2.02 2.71
C PRO A 126 -15.43 -1.32 1.86
N ARG A 127 -14.25 -1.92 1.69
CA ARG A 127 -13.10 -1.31 1.00
C ARG A 127 -12.57 -2.21 -0.10
N LEU A 128 -12.63 -1.69 -1.32
CA LEU A 128 -12.16 -2.36 -2.52
C LEU A 128 -10.62 -2.43 -2.64
N ASN A 129 -9.89 -1.60 -1.91
CA ASN A 129 -8.42 -1.60 -1.90
C ASN A 129 -7.87 -1.70 -0.48
N LYS A 130 -7.84 -2.92 0.09
CA LYS A 130 -7.31 -3.21 1.44
C LYS A 130 -5.79 -2.95 1.56
N ALA A 131 -5.08 -2.78 0.45
CA ALA A 131 -3.65 -2.46 0.45
C ALA A 131 -3.36 -0.99 0.79
N LEU A 132 -4.31 -0.09 0.53
CA LEU A 132 -4.15 1.34 0.78
C LEU A 132 -4.90 1.77 2.04
N HIS A 133 -4.21 2.44 2.96
CA HIS A 133 -4.76 2.97 4.21
C HIS A 133 -4.84 4.50 4.15
N ILE A 134 -5.92 5.09 4.68
CA ILE A 134 -6.05 6.55 4.77
C ILE A 134 -5.45 6.96 6.12
N PRO A 135 -4.38 7.77 6.15
CA PRO A 135 -3.72 8.12 7.39
C PRO A 135 -4.45 9.28 8.11
N ASP A 136 -5.76 9.12 8.35
CA ASP A 136 -6.62 10.15 8.98
C ASP A 136 -6.14 10.58 10.38
N HIS A 137 -5.33 9.73 11.02
CA HIS A 137 -4.74 9.99 12.34
C HIS A 137 -3.53 10.92 12.30
N LEU A 138 -3.02 11.30 11.13
CA LEU A 138 -1.84 12.16 11.00
C LEU A 138 -2.25 13.63 10.92
N PRO A 139 -1.67 14.53 11.74
CA PRO A 139 -1.96 15.97 11.67
C PRO A 139 -1.69 16.57 10.28
N SER A 140 -0.64 16.09 9.60
CA SER A 140 -0.25 16.48 8.23
C SER A 140 -1.25 16.04 7.15
N TRP A 141 -2.19 15.15 7.48
CA TRP A 141 -3.23 14.70 6.55
C TRP A 141 -4.32 15.76 6.33
N LYS A 142 -4.65 16.56 7.36
CA LYS A 142 -5.69 17.59 7.27
C LYS A 142 -5.48 18.58 6.10
N PRO A 143 -4.27 19.15 5.90
CA PRO A 143 -3.98 20.04 4.78
C PRO A 143 -3.61 19.32 3.47
N TYR A 144 -3.60 17.98 3.42
CA TYR A 144 -3.15 17.28 2.22
C TYR A 144 -4.10 17.50 1.03
N ARG A 145 -3.58 18.11 -0.03
CA ARG A 145 -4.33 18.54 -1.22
C ARG A 145 -5.12 17.41 -1.89
N TYR A 146 -4.60 16.17 -1.86
CA TYR A 146 -5.20 15.04 -2.57
C TYR A 146 -5.91 14.05 -1.64
N LYS A 147 -6.25 14.47 -0.42
CA LYS A 147 -6.88 13.58 0.59
C LYS A 147 -8.19 12.95 0.09
N ASP A 148 -9.03 13.75 -0.57
CA ASP A 148 -10.33 13.29 -1.06
C ASP A 148 -10.17 12.40 -2.29
N GLN A 149 -9.18 12.66 -3.14
CA GLN A 149 -8.84 11.81 -4.27
C GLN A 149 -8.30 10.46 -3.80
N LEU A 150 -7.40 10.43 -2.81
CA LEU A 150 -6.90 9.19 -2.24
C LEU A 150 -8.03 8.41 -1.56
N ARG A 151 -8.90 9.09 -0.80
CA ARG A 151 -10.08 8.49 -0.18
C ARG A 151 -11.02 7.90 -1.24
N ASN A 152 -11.24 8.61 -2.34
CA ASN A 152 -12.03 8.13 -3.46
C ASN A 152 -11.40 6.88 -4.11
N ILE A 153 -10.09 6.85 -4.33
CA ILE A 153 -9.38 5.68 -4.88
C ILE A 153 -9.44 4.49 -3.92
N VAL A 154 -9.25 4.71 -2.62
CA VAL A 154 -9.31 3.67 -1.59
C VAL A 154 -10.68 3.02 -1.52
N THR A 155 -11.74 3.84 -1.58
CA THR A 155 -13.13 3.39 -1.47
C THR A 155 -13.65 2.81 -2.78
N HIS A 156 -13.41 3.50 -3.90
CA HIS A 156 -14.07 3.25 -5.19
C HIS A 156 -13.13 2.76 -6.31
N ARG A 157 -11.85 2.53 -6.02
CA ARG A 157 -10.76 2.24 -6.99
C ARG A 157 -10.47 3.41 -7.93
N VAL A 158 -9.40 3.27 -8.71
CA VAL A 158 -9.10 4.21 -9.81
C VAL A 158 -10.18 4.03 -10.88
N ARG A 159 -10.99 5.05 -11.11
CA ARG A 159 -11.94 5.13 -12.23
C ARG A 159 -11.30 5.98 -13.31
N PRO A 160 -10.98 5.42 -14.49
CA PRO A 160 -10.52 6.23 -15.60
C PRO A 160 -11.63 7.19 -16.06
N THR A 161 -11.26 8.40 -16.48
CA THR A 161 -12.18 9.45 -16.95
C THR A 161 -12.11 9.67 -18.46
N TRP A 162 -11.55 8.72 -19.20
CA TRP A 162 -11.44 8.77 -20.66
C TRP A 162 -12.55 7.99 -21.33
#